data_AF-A0A9X7I9F7-F1
#
_entry.id   AF-A0A9X7I9F7-F1
#
_cell.length_a   1.000
_cell.length_b   1.000
_cell.length_c   1.000
_cell.angle_alpha   90.00
_cell.angle_beta   90.00
_cell.angle_gamma   90.00
#
_symmetry.space_group_name_H-M   'P 1'
#
loop_
_entity.id
_entity.type
_entity.pdbx_description
1 polymer ?
#
loop_
_entity_poly.entity_id
_entity_poly.type
_entity_poly.pdbx_seq_one_letter_code
_entity_poly.pdbx_strand_id
1 'polypeptide(L)'
;MNKFTKQCVAAFASLAMAGTLCVAGAVVANNVAFATGSEKAAAQLAPWSEAGKKLKGKITINKKDASKNNGPLQGATFTVQKVTLIKSDNDQTGLSVDLTSEDGWTKLAAKVKQLNTTPLDETKLTLDTVKEKTTDQTGKAEFDNLDLGLYLVKEKSAPAGYATDVKPFFMTVPEITREASAKNNTYTYEVSVAPKNTNVKDNVTKIADNGKIVGAGDTLPYTITAKVNKKKSDAADSKTGITKDELQGFAIYDDAVTAAYDSVKTDVVKEVKIEGQQNAMTADDYVVTSSALTKPEDTTRTRIMVKFKDAGLRKIATVVNGANGADVKITVKLEFKLKTDLSNFVGSDKKLDNKSGFVPGHGAGVPDTPTPGGDATTEFRKFHIKKVDATDKTKLLNKAEFKAFADQTEAKKCAADPTAAQACDKAMAGFTDTAQTNTEATITTTGVDKTASGVTKDYVAKVTDANANSKIYLVEVKAPEGYARSEQPHEISLTSAESNATAQEIEIVNVPTKDNGSWFNLPKTGAAGVIIFALAGMCLVAVGMFIFLRNRKKDEEQQAA
;
A
#
# COMPACT_ATOMS: atom_id res chain seq x y z
N MET A 1 -66.62 61.72 14.86
CA MET A 1 -65.32 61.69 14.17
C MET A 1 -64.33 60.95 15.06
N ASN A 2 -64.23 59.63 14.85
CA ASN A 2 -63.04 58.92 14.32
C ASN A 2 -61.80 59.02 15.24
N LYS A 3 -61.58 57.98 16.07
CA LYS A 3 -60.74 56.78 15.80
C LYS A 3 -59.26 57.09 16.05
N PHE A 4 -58.62 56.36 16.97
CA PHE A 4 -57.52 55.44 16.66
C PHE A 4 -57.08 54.67 17.92
N THR A 5 -57.75 53.52 18.11
CA THR A 5 -57.16 52.34 18.75
C THR A 5 -56.35 51.60 17.67
N LYS A 6 -55.17 51.07 18.02
CA LYS A 6 -54.62 49.75 17.60
C LYS A 6 -53.07 49.74 17.59
N GLN A 7 -52.55 48.53 17.83
CA GLN A 7 -51.24 47.98 17.43
C GLN A 7 -50.11 48.03 18.47
N CYS A 8 -50.20 47.16 19.48
CA CYS A 8 -49.05 46.35 19.86
C CYS A 8 -49.02 45.16 18.87
N VAL A 9 -48.19 45.25 17.83
CA VAL A 9 -47.87 44.13 16.93
C VAL A 9 -46.47 43.65 17.29
N ALA A 10 -46.40 42.35 17.53
CA ALA A 10 -45.22 41.60 17.90
C ALA A 10 -44.04 41.84 16.95
N ALA A 11 -42.89 42.11 17.56
CA ALA A 11 -41.60 42.05 16.89
C ALA A 11 -41.19 40.58 16.72
N PHE A 12 -41.41 40.01 15.54
CA PHE A 12 -40.65 38.85 15.08
C PHE A 12 -39.44 39.38 14.30
N ALA A 13 -38.32 39.47 15.02
CA ALA A 13 -37.03 39.78 14.43
C ALA A 13 -36.66 38.67 13.42
N SER A 14 -36.57 39.07 12.17
CA SER A 14 -35.88 38.35 11.11
C SER A 14 -34.42 38.12 11.51
N LEU A 15 -34.08 36.90 11.98
CA LEU A 15 -32.69 36.46 12.05
C LEU A 15 -32.24 36.00 10.65
N ALA A 16 -32.03 36.96 9.76
CA ALA A 16 -31.18 36.75 8.60
C ALA A 16 -29.73 36.98 9.04
N MET A 17 -28.89 35.97 8.80
CA MET A 17 -27.42 36.00 8.81
C MET A 17 -26.71 36.26 10.15
N ALA A 18 -26.16 35.19 10.73
CA ALA A 18 -24.79 35.18 11.26
C ALA A 18 -24.38 33.74 11.60
N GLY A 19 -23.47 33.18 10.80
CA GLY A 19 -22.94 31.84 11.01
C GLY A 19 -22.41 31.25 9.71
N THR A 20 -21.39 31.89 9.13
CA THR A 20 -20.47 31.24 8.19
C THR A 20 -19.85 30.04 8.90
N LEU A 21 -20.47 28.87 8.76
CA LEU A 21 -19.83 27.58 8.98
C LEU A 21 -20.06 26.81 7.70
N CYS A 22 -18.99 26.60 6.94
CA CYS A 22 -19.00 25.78 5.74
C CYS A 22 -19.48 24.37 6.10
N VAL A 23 -20.77 24.13 5.93
CA VAL A 23 -21.33 22.81 5.74
C VAL A 23 -21.34 22.60 4.24
N ALA A 24 -20.47 21.73 3.75
CA ALA A 24 -20.46 21.26 2.38
C ALA A 24 -21.73 20.45 2.11
N GLY A 25 -22.84 21.15 1.94
CA GLY A 25 -24.17 20.64 1.68
C GLY A 25 -25.06 21.84 1.43
N ALA A 26 -25.04 22.35 0.20
CA ALA A 26 -26.05 23.32 -0.20
C ALA A 26 -27.42 22.64 -0.03
N VAL A 27 -28.24 23.16 0.88
CA VAL A 27 -29.69 22.96 0.80
C VAL A 27 -30.08 23.64 -0.51
N VAL A 28 -30.20 22.86 -1.58
CA VAL A 28 -30.70 23.37 -2.84
C VAL A 28 -32.20 23.51 -2.63
N ALA A 29 -32.64 24.72 -2.28
CA ALA A 29 -34.00 25.13 -2.56
C ALA A 29 -34.17 24.99 -4.08
N ASN A 30 -34.87 23.94 -4.49
CA ASN A 30 -35.04 23.60 -5.88
C ASN A 30 -36.03 24.61 -6.49
N ASN A 31 -35.54 25.80 -6.84
CA ASN A 31 -36.25 26.69 -7.75
C ASN A 31 -36.07 26.13 -9.17
N VAL A 32 -36.74 25.02 -9.47
CA VAL A 32 -36.90 24.56 -10.86
C VAL A 32 -37.92 25.48 -11.52
N ALA A 33 -37.46 26.65 -11.93
CA ALA A 33 -38.20 27.52 -12.84
C ALA A 33 -37.98 27.01 -14.27
N PHE A 34 -38.66 25.92 -14.65
CA PHE A 34 -38.97 25.63 -16.05
C PHE A 34 -40.33 24.96 -16.15
N ALA A 35 -41.37 25.78 -16.09
CA ALA A 35 -42.64 25.53 -16.77
C ALA A 35 -43.20 26.90 -17.17
N THR A 36 -42.98 27.28 -18.44
CA THR A 36 -43.87 28.22 -19.12
C THR A 36 -45.21 27.49 -19.31
N GLY A 37 -46.00 27.47 -18.24
CA GLY A 37 -47.30 26.83 -18.16
C GLY A 37 -48.04 27.47 -16.99
N SER A 38 -49.14 28.11 -17.28
CA SER A 38 -49.94 28.92 -16.37
C SER A 38 -50.74 28.07 -15.39
N GLU A 39 -50.07 27.39 -14.45
CA GLU A 39 -50.69 26.88 -13.21
C GLU A 39 -49.67 27.02 -12.08
N LYS A 40 -49.75 28.11 -11.31
CA LYS A 40 -49.07 28.19 -10.01
C LYS A 40 -49.75 27.14 -9.12
N ALA A 41 -49.06 26.05 -8.81
CA ALA A 41 -49.47 25.13 -7.76
C ALA A 41 -49.85 25.95 -6.52
N ALA A 42 -51.05 25.72 -5.98
CA ALA A 42 -51.52 26.44 -4.81
C ALA A 42 -50.50 26.28 -3.66
N ALA A 43 -50.18 27.38 -2.97
CA ALA A 43 -49.27 27.35 -1.84
C ALA A 43 -49.76 26.30 -0.82
N GLN A 44 -48.88 25.37 -0.44
CA GLN A 44 -49.25 24.33 0.52
C GLN A 44 -49.60 24.95 1.87
N LEU A 45 -50.48 24.27 2.62
CA LEU A 45 -51.03 24.79 3.86
C LEU A 45 -49.96 24.81 4.97
N ALA A 46 -50.08 25.78 5.88
CA ALA A 46 -49.20 25.86 7.05
C ALA A 46 -49.33 24.59 7.91
N PRO A 47 -48.23 24.09 8.51
CA PRO A 47 -48.24 22.82 9.24
C PRO A 47 -49.09 22.84 10.52
N TRP A 48 -49.44 24.04 11.02
CA TRP A 48 -50.34 24.23 12.16
C TRP A 48 -51.80 24.47 11.81
N SER A 49 -52.15 24.51 10.52
CA SER A 49 -53.55 24.52 10.10
C SER A 49 -54.18 23.14 10.23
N GLU A 50 -55.49 23.05 10.48
CA GLU A 50 -56.18 21.77 10.67
C GLU A 50 -56.00 20.76 9.52
N ALA A 51 -55.91 21.25 8.28
CA ALA A 51 -55.61 20.42 7.13
C ALA A 51 -54.10 20.17 6.96
N GLY A 52 -53.24 21.16 7.27
CA GLY A 52 -51.79 21.02 7.22
C GLY A 52 -51.23 19.99 8.20
N LYS A 53 -51.80 19.89 9.42
CA LYS A 53 -51.43 18.89 10.43
C LYS A 53 -51.56 17.43 9.94
N LYS A 54 -52.40 17.20 8.93
CA LYS A 54 -52.68 15.88 8.36
C LYS A 54 -51.76 15.54 7.19
N LEU A 55 -50.99 16.52 6.70
CA LEU A 55 -50.06 16.32 5.60
C LEU A 55 -48.89 15.43 6.04
N LYS A 56 -48.33 14.73 5.06
CA LYS A 56 -47.10 13.97 5.17
C LYS A 56 -46.07 14.60 4.25
N GLY A 57 -44.80 14.41 4.56
CA GLY A 57 -43.72 14.88 3.73
C GLY A 57 -42.79 13.79 3.23
N LYS A 58 -41.74 14.24 2.56
CA LYS A 58 -40.72 13.44 1.92
C LYS A 58 -39.37 14.12 2.12
N ILE A 59 -38.34 13.33 2.41
CA ILE A 59 -36.94 13.79 2.33
C ILE A 59 -36.28 13.11 1.13
N THR A 60 -35.73 13.91 0.22
CA THR A 60 -34.97 13.43 -0.95
C THR A 60 -33.49 13.80 -0.82
N ILE A 61 -32.63 12.79 -0.76
CA ILE A 61 -31.18 12.97 -0.74
C ILE A 61 -30.65 12.75 -2.16
N ASN A 62 -30.09 13.80 -2.76
CA ASN A 62 -29.49 13.81 -4.09
C ASN A 62 -27.96 13.75 -3.97
N LYS A 63 -27.40 12.55 -3.74
CA LYS A 63 -25.97 12.37 -3.54
C LYS A 63 -25.18 12.69 -4.80
N LYS A 64 -24.11 13.48 -4.63
CA LYS A 64 -23.23 13.89 -5.72
C LYS A 64 -21.78 13.44 -5.53
N ASP A 65 -21.09 13.25 -6.66
CA ASP A 65 -19.65 13.11 -6.75
C ASP A 65 -19.00 14.50 -6.93
N ALA A 66 -18.29 14.96 -5.90
CA ALA A 66 -17.58 16.24 -5.92
C ALA A 66 -16.48 16.28 -6.99
N SER A 67 -15.91 15.13 -7.34
CA SER A 67 -14.80 14.98 -8.29
C SER A 67 -15.28 14.93 -9.75
N LYS A 68 -16.59 14.77 -10.00
CA LYS A 68 -17.17 14.67 -11.36
C LYS A 68 -18.26 15.72 -11.62
N ASN A 69 -17.92 17.00 -11.51
CA ASN A 69 -18.85 18.11 -11.79
C ASN A 69 -20.20 17.99 -11.05
N ASN A 70 -20.22 17.41 -9.85
CA ASN A 70 -21.44 17.12 -9.08
C ASN A 70 -22.42 16.16 -9.79
N GLY A 71 -21.90 15.19 -10.54
CA GLY A 71 -22.67 14.09 -11.12
C GLY A 71 -23.34 13.23 -10.04
N PRO A 72 -24.40 12.47 -10.38
CA PRO A 72 -25.10 11.59 -9.43
C PRO A 72 -24.17 10.50 -8.89
N LEU A 73 -24.32 10.15 -7.60
CA LEU A 73 -23.52 9.14 -6.93
C LEU A 73 -24.38 8.02 -6.33
N GLN A 74 -24.33 6.85 -6.96
CA GLN A 74 -24.98 5.62 -6.51
C GLN A 74 -24.23 4.95 -5.36
N GLY A 75 -24.95 4.25 -4.48
CA GLY A 75 -24.38 3.33 -3.49
C GLY A 75 -24.04 3.95 -2.14
N ALA A 76 -24.42 5.21 -1.89
CA ALA A 76 -24.26 5.84 -0.58
C ALA A 76 -25.49 5.49 0.28
N THR A 77 -25.28 5.02 1.50
CA THR A 77 -26.37 4.63 2.41
C THR A 77 -26.62 5.73 3.42
N PHE A 78 -27.88 6.14 3.56
CA PHE A 78 -28.33 7.14 4.50
C PHE A 78 -29.32 6.56 5.50
N THR A 79 -29.23 7.04 6.73
CA THR A 79 -30.25 6.83 7.77
C THR A 79 -30.97 8.13 8.06
N VAL A 80 -32.30 8.05 8.19
CA VAL A 80 -33.18 9.15 8.60
C VAL A 80 -33.95 8.70 9.84
N GLN A 81 -33.87 9.50 10.90
CA GLN A 81 -34.56 9.25 12.18
C GLN A 81 -35.29 10.50 12.64
N LYS A 82 -36.56 10.36 13.03
CA LYS A 82 -37.33 11.47 13.62
C LYS A 82 -36.79 11.76 15.02
N VAL A 83 -36.53 13.02 15.32
CA VAL A 83 -36.15 13.48 16.66
C VAL A 83 -37.44 13.74 17.43
N THR A 84 -37.66 13.00 18.52
CA THR A 84 -38.86 13.14 19.36
C THR A 84 -38.60 14.03 20.57
N LEU A 85 -37.37 14.01 21.10
CA LEU A 85 -36.99 14.81 22.27
C LEU A 85 -35.57 15.38 22.12
N ILE A 86 -35.38 16.64 22.52
CA ILE A 86 -34.06 17.30 22.61
C ILE A 86 -33.80 17.71 24.05
N LYS A 87 -32.84 17.05 24.70
CA LYS A 87 -32.40 17.36 26.07
C LYS A 87 -31.42 18.52 26.08
N SER A 88 -31.32 19.22 27.20
CA SER A 88 -30.27 20.22 27.44
C SER A 88 -29.43 19.80 28.64
N ASP A 89 -28.23 20.38 28.76
CA ASP A 89 -27.27 20.01 29.81
C ASP A 89 -27.87 20.06 31.23
N ASN A 90 -28.75 21.04 31.48
CA ASN A 90 -29.35 21.28 32.79
C ASN A 90 -30.83 20.90 32.89
N ASP A 91 -31.40 20.26 31.85
CA ASP A 91 -32.81 19.87 31.81
C ASP A 91 -33.00 18.49 31.16
N GLN A 92 -33.31 17.52 32.02
CA GLN A 92 -33.54 16.13 31.65
C GLN A 92 -34.97 15.85 31.17
N THR A 93 -35.91 16.79 31.36
CA THR A 93 -37.30 16.63 30.87
C THR A 93 -37.36 16.75 29.35
N GLY A 94 -36.50 17.58 28.76
CA GLY A 94 -36.27 17.69 27.32
C GLY A 94 -37.41 18.40 26.56
N LEU A 95 -37.07 18.97 25.41
CA LEU A 95 -38.03 19.55 24.49
C LEU A 95 -38.64 18.46 23.61
N SER A 96 -39.95 18.18 23.80
CA SER A 96 -40.71 17.39 22.84
C SER A 96 -40.83 18.16 21.52
N VAL A 97 -40.43 17.55 20.42
CA VAL A 97 -40.45 18.19 19.10
C VAL A 97 -41.82 18.02 18.46
N ASP A 98 -42.57 19.12 18.37
CA ASP A 98 -43.84 19.19 17.65
C ASP A 98 -43.78 20.33 16.62
N LEU A 99 -43.79 19.98 15.32
CA LEU A 99 -43.78 20.97 14.24
C LEU A 99 -45.18 21.26 13.68
N THR A 100 -46.23 20.81 14.38
CA THR A 100 -47.64 21.09 14.07
C THR A 100 -48.18 22.34 14.77
N SER A 101 -47.31 23.10 15.45
CA SER A 101 -47.66 24.33 16.18
C SER A 101 -46.58 25.41 16.03
N GLU A 102 -46.96 26.68 15.96
CA GLU A 102 -46.01 27.82 15.87
C GLU A 102 -45.07 27.89 17.10
N ASP A 103 -45.58 27.55 18.28
CA ASP A 103 -44.81 27.48 19.52
C ASP A 103 -43.72 26.40 19.46
N GLY A 104 -44.02 25.23 18.90
CA GLY A 104 -43.04 24.16 18.73
C GLY A 104 -41.90 24.54 17.78
N TRP A 105 -42.19 25.26 16.70
CA TRP A 105 -41.17 25.86 15.83
C TRP A 105 -40.28 26.87 16.57
N THR A 106 -40.88 27.73 17.38
CA THR A 106 -40.14 28.73 18.18
C THR A 106 -39.23 28.06 19.21
N LYS A 107 -39.71 27.01 19.88
CA LYS A 107 -38.92 26.22 20.84
C LYS A 107 -37.77 25.47 20.17
N LEU A 108 -38.01 24.88 18.99
CA LEU A 108 -36.95 24.24 18.21
C LEU A 108 -35.87 25.25 17.81
N ALA A 109 -36.25 26.45 17.38
CA ALA A 109 -35.31 27.50 16.99
C ALA A 109 -34.31 27.82 18.11
N ALA A 110 -34.75 27.82 19.38
CA ALA A 110 -33.89 28.03 20.53
C ALA A 110 -32.84 26.90 20.75
N LYS A 111 -33.05 25.72 20.17
CA LYS A 111 -32.12 24.57 20.23
C LYS A 111 -31.18 24.46 19.03
N VAL A 112 -31.38 25.22 17.96
CA VAL A 112 -30.60 25.10 16.71
C VAL A 112 -29.09 25.21 16.94
N LYS A 113 -28.64 26.11 17.83
CA LYS A 113 -27.21 26.25 18.16
C LYS A 113 -26.62 24.97 18.79
N GLN A 114 -27.39 24.29 19.64
CA GLN A 114 -27.00 23.02 20.25
C GLN A 114 -27.01 21.89 19.21
N LEU A 115 -28.00 21.86 18.33
CA LEU A 115 -28.11 20.82 17.30
C LEU A 115 -27.01 20.93 16.23
N ASN A 116 -26.49 22.13 15.98
CA ASN A 116 -25.43 22.37 15.00
C ASN A 116 -24.01 22.31 15.59
N THR A 117 -23.81 21.75 16.79
CA THR A 117 -22.46 21.50 17.31
C THR A 117 -21.78 20.37 16.51
N THR A 118 -20.47 20.47 16.36
CA THR A 118 -19.66 19.42 15.72
C THR A 118 -18.51 19.05 16.66
N PRO A 119 -18.41 17.80 17.14
CA PRO A 119 -19.34 16.70 16.90
C PRO A 119 -20.74 16.94 17.50
N LEU A 120 -21.76 16.33 16.90
CA LEU A 120 -23.11 16.32 17.44
C LEU A 120 -23.16 15.39 18.65
N ASP A 121 -23.69 15.87 19.76
CA ASP A 121 -23.97 15.03 20.93
C ASP A 121 -25.34 14.34 20.78
N GLU A 122 -25.34 13.17 20.14
CA GLU A 122 -26.55 12.38 19.93
C GLU A 122 -27.17 11.86 21.24
N THR A 123 -26.43 11.83 22.36
CA THR A 123 -26.96 11.38 23.66
C THR A 123 -28.03 12.33 24.21
N LYS A 124 -28.05 13.58 23.71
CA LYS A 124 -29.06 14.59 24.00
C LYS A 124 -30.33 14.42 23.17
N LEU A 125 -30.39 13.44 22.28
CA LEU A 125 -31.53 13.21 21.40
C LEU A 125 -32.26 11.93 21.79
N THR A 126 -33.58 11.97 21.71
CA THR A 126 -34.39 10.74 21.58
C THR A 126 -34.82 10.62 20.13
N LEU A 127 -34.49 9.48 19.53
CA LEU A 127 -34.71 9.20 18.12
C LEU A 127 -35.75 8.08 17.97
N ASP A 128 -36.61 8.22 16.98
CA ASP A 128 -37.54 7.17 16.57
C ASP A 128 -36.81 6.10 15.72
N THR A 129 -37.59 5.15 15.22
CA THR A 129 -37.20 4.05 14.35
C THR A 129 -36.37 4.54 13.17
N VAL A 130 -35.22 3.89 12.96
CA VAL A 130 -34.33 4.16 11.85
C VAL A 130 -34.96 3.75 10.51
N LYS A 131 -34.99 4.70 9.58
CA LYS A 131 -35.26 4.42 8.16
C LYS A 131 -33.94 4.48 7.42
N GLU A 132 -33.64 3.46 6.62
CA GLU A 132 -32.39 3.34 5.87
C GLU A 132 -32.67 3.17 4.38
N LYS A 133 -31.95 3.93 3.53
CA LYS A 133 -31.97 3.76 2.07
C LYS A 133 -30.59 4.00 1.47
N THR A 134 -30.31 3.29 0.38
CA THR A 134 -29.11 3.46 -0.43
C THR A 134 -29.45 4.22 -1.70
N THR A 135 -28.57 5.12 -2.14
CA THR A 135 -28.79 5.92 -3.34
C THR A 135 -28.78 5.06 -4.59
N ASP A 136 -29.75 5.30 -5.47
CA ASP A 136 -29.92 4.60 -6.75
C ASP A 136 -28.95 5.09 -7.84
N GLN A 137 -29.11 4.59 -9.07
CA GLN A 137 -28.29 4.98 -10.24
C GLN A 137 -28.36 6.48 -10.57
N THR A 138 -29.41 7.17 -10.14
CA THR A 138 -29.58 8.63 -10.30
C THR A 138 -29.03 9.41 -9.11
N GLY A 139 -28.41 8.71 -8.14
CA GLY A 139 -27.86 9.27 -6.91
C GLY A 139 -28.94 9.65 -5.89
N LYS A 140 -30.15 9.10 -5.98
CA LYS A 140 -31.28 9.47 -5.13
C LYS A 140 -31.57 8.44 -4.04
N ALA A 141 -31.82 8.93 -2.83
CA ALA A 141 -32.45 8.17 -1.75
C ALA A 141 -33.67 8.95 -1.23
N GLU A 142 -34.84 8.33 -1.29
CA GLU A 142 -36.13 9.01 -1.06
C GLU A 142 -36.86 8.43 0.17
N PHE A 143 -37.15 9.24 1.17
CA PHE A 143 -37.85 8.81 2.37
C PHE A 143 -39.26 9.39 2.35
N ASP A 144 -40.23 8.61 1.88
CA ASP A 144 -41.62 9.02 1.71
C ASP A 144 -42.45 8.82 2.98
N ASN A 145 -43.68 9.38 2.97
CA ASN A 145 -44.69 9.23 4.02
C ASN A 145 -44.14 9.55 5.43
N LEU A 146 -43.41 10.66 5.54
CA LEU A 146 -42.86 11.15 6.79
C LEU A 146 -43.88 12.00 7.53
N ASP A 147 -43.98 11.80 8.84
CA ASP A 147 -44.71 12.74 9.70
C ASP A 147 -44.04 14.11 9.69
N LEU A 148 -44.78 15.14 10.07
CA LEU A 148 -44.18 16.44 10.31
C LEU A 148 -43.26 16.35 11.54
N GLY A 149 -42.07 16.95 11.46
CA GLY A 149 -41.07 16.86 12.51
C GLY A 149 -39.66 17.23 12.09
N LEU A 150 -38.75 17.15 13.06
CA LEU A 150 -37.31 17.26 12.86
C LEU A 150 -36.73 15.87 12.61
N TYR A 151 -35.82 15.76 11.64
CA TYR A 151 -35.18 14.52 11.26
C TYR A 151 -33.66 14.66 11.31
N LEU A 152 -32.99 13.73 11.99
CA LEU A 152 -31.54 13.54 11.93
C LEU A 152 -31.21 12.68 10.71
N VAL A 153 -30.36 13.21 9.83
CA VAL A 153 -29.87 12.56 8.62
C VAL A 153 -28.40 12.25 8.78
N LYS A 154 -28.00 10.99 8.55
CA LYS A 154 -26.59 10.54 8.60
C LYS A 154 -26.24 9.77 7.35
N GLU A 155 -25.06 10.03 6.78
CA GLU A 155 -24.45 9.13 5.81
C GLU A 155 -23.82 7.96 6.58
N LYS A 156 -24.44 6.79 6.51
CA LYS A 156 -23.99 5.57 7.19
C LYS A 156 -22.75 4.98 6.51
N SER A 157 -22.72 5.01 5.18
CA SER A 157 -21.58 4.54 4.40
C SER A 157 -21.51 5.22 3.03
N ALA A 158 -20.29 5.61 2.65
CA ALA A 158 -19.97 6.04 1.30
C ALA A 158 -19.81 4.83 0.35
N PRO A 159 -20.00 5.02 -0.97
CA PRO A 159 -19.68 3.99 -1.95
C PRO A 159 -18.20 3.61 -1.90
N ALA A 160 -17.85 2.39 -2.35
CA ALA A 160 -16.46 1.94 -2.42
C ALA A 160 -15.59 2.91 -3.24
N GLY A 161 -14.43 3.28 -2.68
CA GLY A 161 -13.50 4.24 -3.29
C GLY A 161 -13.87 5.71 -3.08
N TYR A 162 -14.89 6.03 -2.28
CA TYR A 162 -15.26 7.41 -1.94
C TYR A 162 -15.01 7.73 -0.47
N ALA A 163 -14.56 8.95 -0.23
CA ALA A 163 -14.49 9.55 1.11
C ALA A 163 -15.69 10.46 1.32
N THR A 164 -16.29 10.40 2.51
CA THR A 164 -17.32 11.34 2.96
C THR A 164 -16.74 12.33 3.95
N ASP A 165 -17.21 13.57 3.87
CA ASP A 165 -17.03 14.60 4.89
C ASP A 165 -18.41 15.13 5.34
N VAL A 166 -19.46 14.35 5.08
CA VAL A 166 -20.84 14.68 5.40
C VAL A 166 -21.05 14.43 6.89
N LYS A 167 -21.04 15.53 7.64
CA LYS A 167 -21.41 15.53 9.07
C LYS A 167 -22.90 15.20 9.22
N PRO A 168 -23.31 14.56 10.32
CA PRO A 168 -24.72 14.46 10.68
C PRO A 168 -25.40 15.84 10.63
N PHE A 169 -26.61 15.90 10.06
CA PHE A 169 -27.34 17.16 9.91
C PHE A 169 -28.84 16.95 10.14
N PHE A 170 -29.56 18.06 10.36
CA PHE A 170 -30.98 18.03 10.61
C PHE A 170 -31.78 18.60 9.43
N MET A 171 -32.96 18.03 9.19
CA MET A 171 -33.95 18.56 8.25
C MET A 171 -35.30 18.65 8.95
N THR A 172 -36.06 19.72 8.69
CA THR A 172 -37.46 19.81 9.10
C THR A 172 -38.37 19.38 7.96
N VAL A 173 -39.45 18.69 8.30
CA VAL A 173 -40.56 18.40 7.40
C VAL A 173 -41.82 19.00 8.03
N PRO A 174 -42.46 20.02 7.42
CA PRO A 174 -42.03 20.72 6.21
C PRO A 174 -40.82 21.64 6.45
N GLU A 175 -40.27 22.21 5.38
CA GLU A 175 -39.40 23.38 5.40
C GLU A 175 -40.25 24.66 5.26
N ILE A 176 -39.89 25.71 6.00
CA ILE A 176 -40.54 27.02 5.93
C ILE A 176 -39.57 28.02 5.32
N THR A 177 -39.93 28.58 4.17
CA THR A 177 -39.14 29.65 3.52
C THR A 177 -40.02 30.86 3.22
N ARG A 178 -39.40 32.00 2.98
CA ARG A 178 -40.08 33.21 2.49
C ARG A 178 -39.10 34.06 1.72
N GLU A 179 -39.44 34.37 0.47
CA GLU A 179 -38.72 35.36 -0.32
C GLU A 179 -38.87 36.74 0.32
N ALA A 180 -37.83 37.57 0.27
CA ALA A 180 -37.84 38.88 0.91
C ALA A 180 -38.98 39.80 0.42
N SER A 181 -39.36 39.66 -0.86
CA SER A 181 -40.46 40.40 -1.49
C SER A 181 -41.85 39.79 -1.27
N ALA A 182 -41.93 38.57 -0.73
CA ALA A 182 -43.19 37.87 -0.50
C ALA A 182 -43.79 38.20 0.88
N LYS A 183 -45.12 38.34 0.92
CA LYS A 183 -45.88 38.53 2.17
C LYS A 183 -46.22 37.21 2.87
N ASN A 184 -46.29 36.11 2.12
CA ASN A 184 -46.69 34.80 2.60
C ASN A 184 -45.49 33.86 2.64
N ASN A 185 -45.49 32.93 3.61
CA ASN A 185 -44.51 31.84 3.67
C ASN A 185 -44.80 30.78 2.62
N THR A 186 -43.76 30.07 2.20
CA THR A 186 -43.82 28.83 1.44
C THR A 186 -43.55 27.66 2.39
N TYR A 187 -44.41 26.65 2.34
CA TYR A 187 -44.26 25.41 3.10
C TYR A 187 -43.94 24.27 2.14
N THR A 188 -42.73 23.71 2.25
CA THR A 188 -42.27 22.62 1.38
C THR A 188 -42.28 21.32 2.16
N TYR A 189 -43.19 20.40 1.80
CA TYR A 189 -43.29 19.08 2.46
C TYR A 189 -42.40 18.04 1.79
N GLU A 190 -42.02 18.26 0.53
CA GLU A 190 -41.04 17.45 -0.19
C GLU A 190 -39.69 18.17 -0.19
N VAL A 191 -38.93 17.97 0.89
CA VAL A 191 -37.64 18.65 1.10
C VAL A 191 -36.51 17.85 0.47
N SER A 192 -35.45 18.55 0.03
CA SER A 192 -34.31 17.88 -0.61
C SER A 192 -32.97 18.49 -0.24
N VAL A 193 -31.92 17.66 -0.30
CA VAL A 193 -30.54 18.03 0.01
C VAL A 193 -29.59 17.35 -0.96
N ALA A 194 -28.42 17.95 -1.22
CA ALA A 194 -27.44 17.41 -2.18
C ALA A 194 -26.03 17.25 -1.58
N PRO A 195 -25.82 16.32 -0.62
CA PRO A 195 -24.53 16.08 -0.01
C PRO A 195 -23.54 15.47 -1.01
N LYS A 196 -22.24 15.70 -0.82
CA LYS A 196 -21.19 15.31 -1.77
C LYS A 196 -20.15 14.40 -1.15
N ASN A 197 -19.61 13.45 -1.92
CA ASN A 197 -18.42 12.68 -1.57
C ASN A 197 -17.34 12.92 -2.59
N THR A 198 -16.09 12.73 -2.17
CA THR A 198 -14.92 12.86 -3.03
C THR A 198 -14.45 11.48 -3.44
N ASN A 199 -14.17 11.30 -4.74
CA ASN A 199 -13.55 10.07 -5.23
C ASN A 199 -12.09 10.03 -4.80
N VAL A 200 -11.68 8.93 -4.17
CA VAL A 200 -10.34 8.72 -3.64
C VAL A 200 -9.74 7.37 -4.06
N LYS A 201 -10.33 6.71 -5.06
CA LYS A 201 -9.94 5.34 -5.47
C LYS A 201 -8.46 5.25 -5.82
N ASP A 202 -7.93 6.24 -6.54
CA ASP A 202 -6.55 6.25 -7.03
C ASP A 202 -5.61 7.06 -6.13
N ASN A 203 -6.06 7.40 -4.91
CA ASN A 203 -5.25 8.17 -3.97
C ASN A 203 -4.20 7.34 -3.24
N VAL A 204 -4.18 6.02 -3.41
CA VAL A 204 -3.17 5.18 -2.76
C VAL A 204 -2.62 4.17 -3.75
N THR A 205 -1.30 4.10 -3.83
CA THR A 205 -0.57 3.12 -4.64
C THR A 205 0.44 2.38 -3.78
N LYS A 206 0.84 1.20 -4.23
CA LYS A 206 1.86 0.39 -3.57
C LYS A 206 2.81 -0.18 -4.62
N ILE A 207 4.08 -0.22 -4.27
CA ILE A 207 5.13 -0.80 -5.11
C ILE A 207 5.95 -1.75 -4.24
N ALA A 208 6.26 -2.94 -4.76
CA ALA A 208 7.25 -3.86 -4.22
C ALA A 208 8.59 -3.62 -4.94
N ASP A 209 9.67 -3.42 -4.20
CA ASP A 209 11.02 -3.36 -4.79
C ASP A 209 11.59 -4.78 -4.95
N ASN A 210 11.06 -5.49 -5.94
CA ASN A 210 11.51 -6.84 -6.25
C ASN A 210 13.00 -6.87 -6.61
N GLY A 211 13.59 -5.76 -7.06
CA GLY A 211 15.01 -5.64 -7.37
C GLY A 211 15.96 -5.78 -6.19
N LYS A 212 15.44 -5.83 -4.95
CA LYS A 212 16.24 -5.97 -3.73
C LYS A 212 16.25 -7.37 -3.13
N ILE A 213 15.52 -8.30 -3.74
CA ILE A 213 15.43 -9.69 -3.26
C ILE A 213 15.79 -10.68 -4.36
N VAL A 214 16.13 -11.90 -3.97
CA VAL A 214 16.14 -13.06 -4.86
C VAL A 214 14.94 -13.97 -4.55
N GLY A 215 14.59 -14.20 -3.28
CA GLY A 215 13.51 -15.14 -2.95
C GLY A 215 13.16 -15.29 -1.48
N ALA A 216 12.76 -16.51 -1.12
CA ALA A 216 12.41 -16.88 0.25
C ALA A 216 13.53 -16.51 1.23
N GLY A 217 13.17 -16.04 2.43
CA GLY A 217 14.14 -15.60 3.43
C GLY A 217 14.77 -14.23 3.17
N ASP A 218 14.47 -13.52 2.08
CA ASP A 218 14.97 -12.15 1.88
C ASP A 218 14.06 -11.08 2.48
N THR A 219 14.57 -9.86 2.66
CA THR A 219 13.77 -8.72 3.10
C THR A 219 13.20 -8.00 1.89
N LEU A 220 11.89 -8.05 1.70
CA LEU A 220 11.16 -7.42 0.61
C LEU A 220 10.72 -5.98 0.99
N PRO A 221 11.26 -4.95 0.32
CA PRO A 221 10.84 -3.58 0.54
C PRO A 221 9.54 -3.26 -0.19
N TYR A 222 8.68 -2.49 0.46
CA TYR A 222 7.50 -1.88 -0.15
C TYR A 222 7.51 -0.37 0.06
N THR A 223 6.92 0.36 -0.89
CA THR A 223 6.58 1.78 -0.72
C THR A 223 5.09 1.95 -0.97
N ILE A 224 4.37 2.46 0.03
CA ILE A 224 2.99 2.92 -0.11
C ILE A 224 3.01 4.42 -0.31
N THR A 225 2.37 4.93 -1.34
CA THR A 225 2.20 6.37 -1.58
C THR A 225 0.73 6.72 -1.46
N ALA A 226 0.38 7.61 -0.53
CA ALA A 226 -0.98 8.10 -0.33
C ALA A 226 -1.08 9.61 -0.61
N LYS A 227 -2.00 9.99 -1.49
CA LYS A 227 -2.40 11.38 -1.76
C LYS A 227 -3.38 11.85 -0.68
N VAL A 228 -3.10 13.01 -0.11
CA VAL A 228 -4.03 13.67 0.82
C VAL A 228 -5.32 14.02 0.07
N ASN A 229 -6.46 13.61 0.62
CA ASN A 229 -7.78 13.76 0.01
C ASN A 229 -8.38 15.18 0.12
N LYS A 230 -7.56 16.17 0.46
CA LYS A 230 -7.94 17.57 0.68
C LYS A 230 -6.94 18.50 0.01
N LYS A 231 -7.46 19.59 -0.54
CA LYS A 231 -6.71 20.73 -1.07
C LYS A 231 -7.07 21.98 -0.27
N LYS A 232 -6.24 23.03 -0.37
CA LYS A 232 -6.55 24.33 0.24
C LYS A 232 -7.93 24.87 -0.15
N SER A 233 -8.38 24.61 -1.38
CA SER A 233 -9.71 25.00 -1.88
C SER A 233 -10.87 24.34 -1.14
N ASP A 234 -10.61 23.23 -0.44
CA ASP A 234 -11.62 22.44 0.25
C ASP A 234 -11.79 22.88 1.71
N ALA A 235 -11.00 23.88 2.14
CA ALA A 235 -11.02 24.39 3.51
C ALA A 235 -12.37 25.02 3.87
N ALA A 236 -12.81 24.76 5.10
CA ALA A 236 -14.00 25.38 5.66
C ALA A 236 -13.88 26.91 5.79
N ASP A 237 -12.67 27.44 6.01
CA ASP A 237 -12.39 28.86 5.95
C ASP A 237 -11.21 29.12 5.01
N SER A 238 -11.48 29.84 3.93
CA SER A 238 -10.47 30.17 2.91
C SER A 238 -9.32 31.02 3.46
N LYS A 239 -9.51 31.70 4.61
CA LYS A 239 -8.46 32.49 5.28
C LYS A 239 -7.47 31.61 6.03
N THR A 240 -7.95 30.56 6.70
CA THR A 240 -7.09 29.66 7.49
C THR A 240 -6.51 28.53 6.64
N GLY A 241 -7.19 28.16 5.55
CA GLY A 241 -6.86 26.95 4.79
C GLY A 241 -7.20 25.68 5.58
N ILE A 242 -6.68 24.54 5.11
CA ILE A 242 -6.87 23.25 5.75
C ILE A 242 -6.20 23.25 7.13
N THR A 243 -6.91 22.74 8.13
CA THR A 243 -6.42 22.59 9.50
C THR A 243 -6.29 21.12 9.88
N LYS A 244 -5.66 20.83 11.03
CA LYS A 244 -5.57 19.47 11.57
C LYS A 244 -6.96 18.85 11.83
N ASP A 245 -7.94 19.68 12.16
CA ASP A 245 -9.29 19.24 12.52
C ASP A 245 -10.13 18.84 11.29
N GLU A 246 -9.66 19.20 10.08
CA GLU A 246 -10.20 18.76 8.79
C GLU A 246 -9.46 17.55 8.22
N LEU A 247 -8.40 17.09 8.90
CA LEU A 247 -7.59 15.93 8.55
C LEU A 247 -7.64 14.85 9.63
N GLN A 248 -8.64 14.87 10.52
CA GLN A 248 -8.79 13.85 11.55
C GLN A 248 -8.89 12.46 10.91
N GLY A 249 -8.40 11.45 11.62
CA GLY A 249 -8.43 10.06 11.16
C GLY A 249 -7.40 9.72 10.07
N PHE A 250 -6.73 10.69 9.43
CA PHE A 250 -5.81 10.43 8.33
C PHE A 250 -4.75 9.40 8.74
N ALA A 251 -4.68 8.30 7.99
CA ALA A 251 -3.79 7.17 8.27
C ALA A 251 -3.47 6.41 6.98
N ILE A 252 -2.33 5.73 6.94
CA ILE A 252 -1.92 4.87 5.83
C ILE A 252 -1.70 3.48 6.40
N TYR A 253 -2.11 2.43 5.68
CA TYR A 253 -1.97 1.08 6.17
C TYR A 253 -1.54 0.06 5.12
N ASP A 254 -0.83 -0.96 5.58
CA ASP A 254 -0.45 -2.17 4.86
C ASP A 254 -1.26 -3.33 5.42
N ASP A 255 -1.89 -4.14 4.56
CA ASP A 255 -2.57 -5.37 4.93
C ASP A 255 -1.72 -6.57 4.49
N ALA A 256 -0.69 -6.84 5.28
CA ALA A 256 0.31 -7.86 5.00
C ALA A 256 -0.26 -9.27 5.11
N VAL A 257 0.07 -10.15 4.17
CA VAL A 257 -0.26 -11.58 4.24
C VAL A 257 0.59 -12.21 5.35
N THR A 258 -0.01 -12.42 6.52
CA THR A 258 0.70 -12.70 7.78
C THR A 258 1.67 -13.86 7.64
N ALA A 259 1.25 -14.93 6.99
CA ALA A 259 2.03 -16.14 6.96
C ALA A 259 3.12 -16.15 5.87
N ALA A 260 3.20 -15.16 4.98
CA ALA A 260 4.30 -14.96 4.03
C ALA A 260 5.58 -14.40 4.68
N TYR A 261 5.45 -13.79 5.86
CA TYR A 261 6.53 -13.07 6.52
C TYR A 261 6.89 -13.69 7.87
N ASP A 262 8.15 -13.56 8.29
CA ASP A 262 8.63 -14.05 9.59
C ASP A 262 7.91 -13.37 10.75
N SER A 263 7.67 -12.06 10.61
CA SER A 263 6.83 -11.31 11.54
C SER A 263 6.21 -10.09 10.85
N VAL A 264 5.03 -9.68 11.33
CA VAL A 264 4.34 -8.46 10.91
C VAL A 264 4.14 -7.57 12.14
N LYS A 265 5.13 -6.74 12.43
CA LYS A 265 5.21 -5.88 13.61
C LYS A 265 5.49 -4.43 13.20
N THR A 266 5.46 -3.52 14.16
CA THR A 266 5.56 -2.07 13.88
C THR A 266 6.93 -1.63 13.35
N ASP A 267 7.98 -2.39 13.63
CA ASP A 267 9.37 -2.12 13.22
C ASP A 267 9.62 -2.33 11.71
N VAL A 268 8.65 -2.89 10.98
CA VAL A 268 8.70 -2.98 9.52
C VAL A 268 8.61 -1.60 8.86
N VAL A 269 8.03 -0.59 9.52
CA VAL A 269 7.98 0.79 9.01
C VAL A 269 9.36 1.43 9.17
N LYS A 270 10.00 1.77 8.05
CA LYS A 270 11.36 2.32 8.02
C LYS A 270 11.40 3.83 7.80
N GLU A 271 10.44 4.37 7.05
CA GLU A 271 10.37 5.80 6.78
C GLU A 271 8.92 6.21 6.54
N VAL A 272 8.54 7.37 7.07
CA VAL A 272 7.29 8.07 6.72
C VAL A 272 7.68 9.46 6.29
N LYS A 273 7.28 9.91 5.09
CA LYS A 273 7.77 11.16 4.52
C LYS A 273 6.71 11.84 3.67
N ILE A 274 6.58 13.16 3.80
CA ILE A 274 5.81 13.98 2.85
C ILE A 274 6.70 14.21 1.63
N GLU A 275 6.23 13.87 0.43
CA GLU A 275 6.99 14.04 -0.80
C GLU A 275 7.41 15.51 -0.99
N GLY A 276 8.65 15.73 -1.43
CA GLY A 276 9.24 17.06 -1.60
C GLY A 276 9.77 17.70 -0.31
N GLN A 277 9.49 17.14 0.87
CA GLN A 277 10.11 17.60 2.12
C GLN A 277 11.50 16.97 2.30
N GLN A 278 12.45 17.70 2.89
CA GLN A 278 13.81 17.20 3.10
C GLN A 278 13.83 16.07 4.14
N ASN A 279 13.20 16.30 5.30
CA ASN A 279 13.26 15.41 6.46
C ASN A 279 12.07 14.43 6.49
N ALA A 280 12.33 13.23 6.99
CA ALA A 280 11.28 12.27 7.32
C ALA A 280 10.47 12.74 8.54
N MET A 281 9.25 12.24 8.66
CA MET A 281 8.40 12.40 9.84
C MET A 281 8.91 11.52 10.98
N THR A 282 8.64 11.93 12.21
CA THR A 282 9.15 11.30 13.43
C THR A 282 8.05 10.62 14.23
N ALA A 283 8.41 9.90 15.29
CA ALA A 283 7.45 9.28 16.20
C ALA A 283 6.51 10.28 16.91
N ASP A 284 6.83 11.58 16.93
CA ASP A 284 5.91 12.62 17.44
C ASP A 284 4.77 12.93 16.46
N ASP A 285 4.97 12.61 15.18
CA ASP A 285 4.04 12.95 14.10
C ASP A 285 3.01 11.85 13.84
N TYR A 286 3.31 10.60 14.17
CA TYR A 286 2.44 9.46 13.93
C TYR A 286 2.61 8.38 15.00
N VAL A 287 1.68 7.42 15.01
CA VAL A 287 1.79 6.16 15.75
C VAL A 287 1.67 5.00 14.77
N VAL A 288 2.47 3.96 15.01
CA VAL A 288 2.40 2.71 14.24
C VAL A 288 1.74 1.65 15.11
N THR A 289 0.77 0.93 14.56
CA THR A 289 0.11 -0.21 15.21
C THR A 289 0.15 -1.43 14.32
N SER A 290 0.11 -2.62 14.92
CA SER A 290 -0.01 -3.91 14.25
C SER A 290 -1.19 -4.67 14.83
N SER A 291 -2.13 -5.11 13.99
CA SER A 291 -3.33 -5.83 14.44
C SER A 291 -3.82 -6.82 13.37
N ALA A 292 -4.14 -8.05 13.77
CA ALA A 292 -4.78 -9.02 12.90
C ALA A 292 -6.17 -8.51 12.45
N LEU A 293 -6.50 -8.71 11.17
CA LEU A 293 -7.81 -8.37 10.65
C LEU A 293 -8.85 -9.44 10.98
N THR A 294 -10.07 -9.00 11.31
CA THR A 294 -11.15 -9.88 11.74
C THR A 294 -12.24 -10.08 10.68
N LYS A 295 -12.20 -9.31 9.58
CA LYS A 295 -13.13 -9.49 8.47
C LYS A 295 -12.89 -10.85 7.80
N PRO A 296 -13.93 -11.67 7.55
CA PRO A 296 -13.78 -13.03 7.00
C PRO A 296 -12.85 -13.12 5.79
N GLU A 297 -12.97 -12.18 4.86
CA GLU A 297 -12.20 -12.09 3.62
C GLU A 297 -10.70 -11.75 3.82
N ASP A 298 -10.32 -11.24 4.99
CA ASP A 298 -8.97 -10.75 5.30
C ASP A 298 -8.37 -11.38 6.57
N THR A 299 -8.97 -12.44 7.13
CA THR A 299 -8.50 -13.10 8.38
C THR A 299 -7.06 -13.62 8.31
N THR A 300 -6.49 -13.77 7.12
CA THR A 300 -5.09 -14.18 6.89
C THR A 300 -4.11 -13.01 6.96
N ARG A 301 -4.59 -11.78 7.12
CA ARG A 301 -3.80 -10.55 7.03
C ARG A 301 -3.65 -9.85 8.37
N THR A 302 -2.50 -9.23 8.54
CA THR A 302 -2.18 -8.37 9.68
C THR A 302 -1.98 -6.96 9.15
N ARG A 303 -2.71 -6.00 9.73
CA ARG A 303 -2.64 -4.59 9.36
C ARG A 303 -1.53 -3.87 10.11
N ILE A 304 -0.61 -3.27 9.38
CA ILE A 304 0.30 -2.24 9.89
C ILE A 304 -0.32 -0.88 9.57
N MET A 305 -0.68 -0.11 10.59
CA MET A 305 -1.30 1.21 10.41
C MET A 305 -0.40 2.32 10.95
N VAL A 306 -0.08 3.28 10.08
CA VAL A 306 0.56 4.56 10.39
C VAL A 306 -0.54 5.61 10.53
N LYS A 307 -0.95 5.91 11.76
CA LYS A 307 -1.98 6.92 12.06
C LYS A 307 -1.33 8.23 12.49
N PHE A 308 -1.68 9.33 11.83
CA PHE A 308 -1.06 10.64 12.12
C PHE A 308 -1.64 11.24 13.40
N LYS A 309 -0.76 11.74 14.24
CA LYS A 309 -1.09 12.51 15.46
C LYS A 309 -1.34 13.96 15.06
N ASP A 310 -1.92 14.73 15.98
CA ASP A 310 -2.13 16.17 15.84
C ASP A 310 -0.92 16.95 15.30
N ALA A 311 0.30 16.60 15.74
CA ALA A 311 1.53 17.23 15.25
C ALA A 311 1.80 16.91 13.77
N GLY A 312 1.65 15.65 13.36
CA GLY A 312 1.78 15.23 11.97
C GLY A 312 0.70 15.82 11.08
N LEU A 313 -0.56 15.85 11.54
CA LEU A 313 -1.67 16.47 10.82
C LEU A 313 -1.45 17.95 10.58
N ARG A 314 -0.88 18.69 11.55
CA ARG A 314 -0.47 20.09 11.34
C ARG A 314 0.59 20.23 10.27
N LYS A 315 1.62 19.38 10.26
CA LYS A 315 2.67 19.38 9.22
C LYS A 315 2.08 19.13 7.83
N ILE A 316 1.20 18.12 7.72
CA ILE A 316 0.51 17.80 6.46
C ILE A 316 -0.33 18.99 6.00
N ALA A 317 -1.14 19.58 6.88
CA ALA A 317 -1.96 20.75 6.58
C ALA A 317 -1.14 21.94 6.08
N THR A 318 0.01 22.23 6.71
CA THR A 318 0.94 23.27 6.26
C THR A 318 1.40 23.03 4.82
N VAL A 319 1.78 21.81 4.47
CA VAL A 319 2.22 21.48 3.10
C VAL A 319 1.04 21.57 2.12
N VAL A 320 -0.14 21.09 2.47
CA VAL A 320 -1.37 21.21 1.64
C VAL A 320 -1.71 22.67 1.35
N ASN A 321 -1.60 23.54 2.35
CA ASN A 321 -1.87 24.97 2.19
C ASN A 321 -0.82 25.70 1.35
N GLY A 322 0.42 25.18 1.31
CA GLY A 322 1.50 25.69 0.47
C GLY A 322 1.57 25.10 -0.94
N ALA A 323 0.82 24.02 -1.21
CA ALA A 323 0.91 23.26 -2.46
C ALA A 323 0.24 23.94 -3.67
N ASN A 324 -0.41 25.10 -3.50
CA ASN A 324 -1.07 25.85 -4.59
C ASN A 324 -2.01 25.00 -5.47
N GLY A 325 -2.74 24.06 -4.86
CA GLY A 325 -3.66 23.16 -5.55
C GLY A 325 -3.03 21.89 -6.13
N ALA A 326 -1.69 21.77 -6.08
CA ALA A 326 -1.00 20.53 -6.38
C ALA A 326 -1.33 19.46 -5.32
N ASP A 327 -1.21 18.20 -5.74
CA ASP A 327 -1.47 17.07 -4.85
C ASP A 327 -0.31 16.90 -3.87
N VAL A 328 -0.64 16.75 -2.58
CA VAL A 328 0.33 16.39 -1.54
C VAL A 328 0.29 14.89 -1.34
N LYS A 329 1.47 14.26 -1.35
CA LYS A 329 1.63 12.82 -1.20
C LYS A 329 2.51 12.50 0.01
N ILE A 330 2.17 11.42 0.69
CA ILE A 330 2.93 10.85 1.79
C ILE A 330 3.39 9.46 1.37
N THR A 331 4.67 9.16 1.56
CA THR A 331 5.25 7.84 1.38
C THR A 331 5.47 7.15 2.72
N VAL A 332 5.16 5.86 2.76
CA VAL A 332 5.52 4.95 3.85
C VAL A 332 6.36 3.84 3.25
N LYS A 333 7.63 3.75 3.67
CA LYS A 333 8.53 2.65 3.30
C LYS A 333 8.45 1.56 4.35
N LEU A 334 8.23 0.34 3.90
CA LEU A 334 8.14 -0.86 4.74
C LEU A 334 9.17 -1.88 4.28
N GLU A 335 9.68 -2.67 5.21
CA GLU A 335 10.55 -3.81 4.93
C GLU A 335 10.04 -5.04 5.66
N PHE A 336 9.62 -6.05 4.89
CA PHE A 336 9.13 -7.31 5.45
C PHE A 336 10.12 -8.44 5.16
N LYS A 337 10.51 -9.17 6.20
CA LYS A 337 11.32 -10.39 6.06
C LYS A 337 10.43 -11.54 5.58
N LEU A 338 10.64 -12.01 4.36
CA LEU A 338 9.98 -13.20 3.83
C LEU A 338 10.37 -14.42 4.65
N LYS A 339 9.43 -15.34 4.85
CA LYS A 339 9.77 -16.63 5.45
C LYS A 339 10.79 -17.37 4.60
N THR A 340 11.64 -18.15 5.25
CA THR A 340 12.58 -19.07 4.60
C THR A 340 11.86 -20.17 3.82
N ASP A 341 10.60 -20.46 4.18
CA ASP A 341 9.73 -21.34 3.42
C ASP A 341 8.48 -20.60 2.94
N LEU A 342 8.44 -20.38 1.62
CA LEU A 342 7.30 -19.81 0.92
C LEU A 342 6.50 -20.86 0.15
N SER A 343 6.73 -22.17 0.37
CA SER A 343 6.10 -23.27 -0.39
C SER A 343 4.57 -23.30 -0.31
N ASN A 344 3.98 -22.60 0.67
CA ASN A 344 2.54 -22.43 0.89
C ASN A 344 2.00 -21.03 0.50
N PHE A 345 2.88 -20.05 0.24
CA PHE A 345 2.54 -18.71 -0.29
C PHE A 345 2.67 -18.63 -1.81
N VAL A 346 3.20 -19.70 -2.38
CA VAL A 346 2.49 -20.53 -3.35
C VAL A 346 0.98 -20.64 -3.05
N GLY A 347 0.19 -19.61 -3.33
CA GLY A 347 -1.24 -19.81 -3.58
C GLY A 347 -1.46 -20.65 -4.84
N SER A 348 -2.71 -20.80 -5.29
CA SER A 348 -3.05 -21.51 -6.54
C SER A 348 -2.29 -21.02 -7.78
N ASP A 349 -1.68 -19.82 -7.72
CA ASP A 349 -0.93 -19.18 -8.82
C ASP A 349 0.51 -18.75 -8.44
N LYS A 350 0.97 -19.03 -7.22
CA LYS A 350 2.30 -18.62 -6.69
C LYS A 350 2.62 -17.12 -6.77
N LYS A 351 1.65 -16.32 -6.37
CA LYS A 351 1.74 -14.86 -6.27
C LYS A 351 1.51 -14.41 -4.84
N LEU A 352 2.37 -13.51 -4.37
CA LEU A 352 2.21 -12.80 -3.10
C LEU A 352 1.56 -11.45 -3.38
N ASP A 353 0.25 -11.37 -3.13
CA ASP A 353 -0.50 -10.13 -3.27
C ASP A 353 -0.52 -9.37 -1.94
N ASN A 354 0.32 -8.35 -1.84
CA ASN A 354 0.39 -7.50 -0.67
C ASN A 354 -0.51 -6.27 -0.86
N LYS A 355 -1.50 -6.08 0.03
CA LYS A 355 -2.52 -5.02 -0.10
C LYS A 355 -2.22 -3.83 0.80
N SER A 356 -2.79 -2.68 0.49
CA SER A 356 -2.68 -1.46 1.26
C SER A 356 -3.88 -0.57 1.03
N GLY A 357 -4.00 0.43 1.88
CA GLY A 357 -4.97 1.49 1.72
C GLY A 357 -4.66 2.65 2.64
N PHE A 358 -5.65 3.51 2.80
CA PHE A 358 -5.54 4.64 3.70
C PHE A 358 -6.90 4.97 4.31
N VAL A 359 -6.88 5.74 5.39
CA VAL A 359 -8.05 6.39 5.97
C VAL A 359 -8.00 7.84 5.48
N PRO A 360 -8.96 8.29 4.66
CA PRO A 360 -9.03 9.69 4.24
C PRO A 360 -9.19 10.62 5.45
N GLY A 361 -8.53 11.78 5.41
CA GLY A 361 -8.69 12.82 6.42
C GLY A 361 -10.08 13.42 6.35
N HIS A 362 -10.72 13.56 7.49
CA HIS A 362 -12.10 14.06 7.60
C HIS A 362 -12.23 15.10 8.72
N GLY A 363 -13.35 15.82 8.70
CA GLY A 363 -13.74 16.72 9.77
C GLY A 363 -14.14 16.00 11.05
N ALA A 364 -14.21 16.75 12.14
CA ALA A 364 -14.76 16.27 13.40
C ALA A 364 -16.19 15.70 13.25
N GLY A 365 -16.48 14.60 13.95
CA GLY A 365 -17.78 13.93 13.93
C GLY A 365 -18.01 12.98 12.75
N VAL A 366 -17.03 12.82 11.86
CA VAL A 366 -17.02 11.78 10.81
C VAL A 366 -16.19 10.58 11.31
N PRO A 367 -16.61 9.32 11.10
CA PRO A 367 -15.86 8.15 11.55
C PRO A 367 -14.70 7.77 10.60
N ASP A 368 -13.59 7.27 11.17
CA ASP A 368 -12.49 6.66 10.43
C ASP A 368 -13.00 5.55 9.50
N THR A 369 -12.88 5.73 8.19
CA THR A 369 -13.32 4.75 7.19
C THR A 369 -12.14 4.26 6.35
N PRO A 370 -11.59 3.06 6.63
CA PRO A 370 -10.51 2.49 5.83
C PRO A 370 -10.94 2.29 4.38
N THR A 371 -10.18 2.87 3.46
CA THR A 371 -10.41 2.79 2.02
C THR A 371 -9.25 2.02 1.37
N PRO A 372 -9.48 0.78 0.89
CA PRO A 372 -8.49 0.03 0.13
C PRO A 372 -8.22 0.70 -1.23
N GLY A 373 -7.03 0.49 -1.79
CA GLY A 373 -6.76 0.97 -3.15
C GLY A 373 -5.38 0.67 -3.72
N GLY A 374 -4.39 0.31 -2.90
CA GLY A 374 -3.04 0.00 -3.36
C GLY A 374 -2.73 -1.48 -3.19
N ASP A 375 -2.09 -2.09 -4.18
CA ASP A 375 -1.59 -3.46 -4.10
C ASP A 375 -0.25 -3.58 -4.83
N ALA A 376 0.50 -4.61 -4.47
CA ALA A 376 1.72 -5.01 -5.16
C ALA A 376 1.84 -6.52 -5.13
N THR A 377 2.11 -7.10 -6.30
CA THR A 377 2.23 -8.54 -6.49
C THR A 377 3.70 -8.91 -6.73
N THR A 378 4.18 -9.91 -5.99
CA THR A 378 5.45 -10.58 -6.26
C THR A 378 5.18 -12.03 -6.63
N GLU A 379 5.57 -12.42 -7.83
CA GLU A 379 5.42 -13.79 -8.31
C GLU A 379 6.66 -14.62 -7.99
N PHE A 380 6.47 -15.83 -7.48
CA PHE A 380 7.57 -16.73 -7.11
C PHE A 380 7.52 -18.04 -7.89
N ARG A 381 8.67 -18.52 -8.35
CA ARG A 381 8.86 -19.83 -9.00
C ARG A 381 10.04 -20.57 -8.40
N LYS A 382 10.12 -21.86 -8.69
CA LYS A 382 11.23 -22.70 -8.25
C LYS A 382 12.31 -22.74 -9.32
N PHE A 383 13.56 -22.74 -8.90
CA PHE A 383 14.68 -23.10 -9.75
C PHE A 383 15.69 -23.96 -8.98
N HIS A 384 16.54 -24.67 -9.69
CA HIS A 384 17.73 -25.30 -9.13
C HIS A 384 18.91 -25.11 -10.07
N ILE A 385 20.12 -25.25 -9.54
CA ILE A 385 21.35 -25.22 -10.33
C ILE A 385 21.73 -26.65 -10.68
N LYS A 386 22.04 -26.89 -11.95
CA LYS A 386 22.67 -28.12 -12.43
C LYS A 386 24.09 -27.82 -12.88
N LYS A 387 25.04 -28.44 -12.20
CA LYS A 387 26.46 -28.24 -12.43
C LYS A 387 27.02 -29.36 -13.31
N VAL A 388 27.63 -28.99 -14.43
CA VAL A 388 28.14 -29.96 -15.42
C VAL A 388 29.58 -29.67 -15.85
N ASP A 389 30.23 -30.70 -16.37
CA ASP A 389 31.55 -30.60 -17.03
C ASP A 389 31.42 -29.93 -18.41
N ALA A 390 32.30 -28.98 -18.73
CA ALA A 390 32.29 -28.30 -20.02
C ALA A 390 32.67 -29.23 -21.21
N THR A 391 33.37 -30.33 -20.94
CA THR A 391 33.79 -31.32 -21.96
C THR A 391 32.75 -32.42 -22.18
N ASP A 392 31.91 -32.69 -21.18
CA ASP A 392 30.80 -33.63 -21.23
C ASP A 392 29.66 -33.17 -20.31
N LYS A 393 28.62 -32.56 -20.90
CA LYS A 393 27.48 -32.02 -20.15
C LYS A 393 26.63 -33.08 -19.44
N THR A 394 26.83 -34.36 -19.73
CA THR A 394 26.15 -35.45 -19.01
C THR A 394 26.83 -35.77 -17.67
N LYS A 395 28.10 -35.35 -17.51
CA LYS A 395 28.87 -35.51 -16.27
C LYS A 395 28.52 -34.41 -15.28
N LEU A 396 27.87 -34.82 -14.19
CA LEU A 396 27.38 -33.95 -13.13
C LEU A 396 28.48 -33.69 -12.08
N LEU A 397 28.59 -32.46 -11.59
CA LEU A 397 29.67 -32.03 -10.70
C LEU A 397 29.16 -31.67 -9.29
N ASN A 398 29.66 -32.39 -8.28
CA ASN A 398 29.30 -32.18 -6.87
C ASN A 398 30.19 -31.12 -6.20
N LYS A 399 29.70 -30.59 -5.07
CA LYS A 399 30.44 -29.70 -4.15
C LYS A 399 30.83 -28.33 -4.75
N ALA A 400 30.13 -27.88 -5.80
CA ALA A 400 30.18 -26.47 -6.19
C ALA A 400 29.34 -25.66 -5.19
N GLU A 401 29.86 -24.55 -4.67
CA GLU A 401 29.16 -23.68 -3.73
C GLU A 401 28.80 -22.35 -4.40
N PHE A 402 27.56 -21.90 -4.23
CA PHE A 402 26.98 -20.71 -4.86
C PHE A 402 26.38 -19.75 -3.85
N LYS A 403 26.55 -18.45 -4.09
CA LYS A 403 25.80 -17.37 -3.43
C LYS A 403 24.90 -16.67 -4.45
N ALA A 404 23.77 -16.12 -4.01
CA ALA A 404 22.88 -15.33 -4.86
C ALA A 404 22.87 -13.85 -4.49
N PHE A 405 22.71 -12.99 -5.49
CA PHE A 405 22.69 -11.53 -5.35
C PHE A 405 21.57 -10.94 -6.20
N ALA A 406 20.97 -9.87 -5.70
CA ALA A 406 20.03 -9.04 -6.47
C ALA A 406 20.75 -7.87 -7.19
N ASP A 407 21.94 -7.48 -6.72
CA ASP A 407 22.73 -6.37 -7.28
C ASP A 407 23.94 -6.90 -8.07
N GLN A 408 24.08 -6.49 -9.34
CA GLN A 408 25.15 -6.94 -10.22
C GLN A 408 26.54 -6.50 -9.77
N THR A 409 26.66 -5.29 -9.22
CA THR A 409 27.94 -4.72 -8.78
C THR A 409 28.47 -5.49 -7.58
N GLU A 410 27.59 -5.81 -6.63
CA GLU A 410 27.94 -6.65 -5.49
C GLU A 410 28.26 -8.09 -5.92
N ALA A 411 27.52 -8.64 -6.88
CA ALA A 411 27.82 -9.97 -7.43
C ALA A 411 29.20 -10.02 -8.10
N LYS A 412 29.56 -9.00 -8.88
CA LYS A 412 30.88 -8.89 -9.55
C LYS A 412 32.02 -8.78 -8.54
N LYS A 413 31.84 -8.03 -7.44
CA LYS A 413 32.83 -7.94 -6.35
C LYS A 413 33.10 -9.31 -5.73
N CYS A 414 32.04 -10.04 -5.34
CA CYS A 414 32.17 -11.38 -4.78
C CYS A 414 32.74 -12.40 -5.78
N ALA A 415 32.36 -12.31 -7.06
CA ALA A 415 32.84 -13.22 -8.10
C ALA A 415 34.33 -13.04 -8.40
N ALA A 416 34.85 -11.80 -8.34
CA ALA A 416 36.26 -11.51 -8.55
C ALA A 416 37.14 -12.14 -7.46
N ASP A 417 36.78 -11.95 -6.19
CA ASP A 417 37.48 -12.56 -5.06
C ASP A 417 36.51 -12.85 -3.90
N PRO A 418 36.03 -14.11 -3.75
CA PRO A 418 35.12 -14.47 -2.67
C PRO A 418 35.80 -14.56 -1.30
N THR A 419 37.13 -14.47 -1.23
CA THR A 419 37.91 -14.50 0.02
C THR A 419 38.25 -13.11 0.55
N ALA A 420 38.16 -12.09 -0.30
CA ALA A 420 38.35 -10.71 0.09
C ALA A 420 37.34 -10.31 1.17
N ALA A 421 37.81 -9.57 2.17
CA ALA A 421 36.98 -9.07 3.25
C ALA A 421 35.78 -8.30 2.69
N GLN A 422 34.58 -8.63 3.18
CA GLN A 422 33.31 -7.97 2.85
C GLN A 422 32.84 -8.12 1.39
N ALA A 423 33.59 -8.80 0.52
CA ALA A 423 33.28 -8.89 -0.91
C ALA A 423 31.93 -9.57 -1.19
N CYS A 424 31.48 -10.43 -0.29
CA CYS A 424 30.25 -11.20 -0.42
C CYS A 424 29.19 -10.86 0.65
N ASP A 425 29.35 -9.79 1.42
CA ASP A 425 28.45 -9.43 2.55
C ASP A 425 27.02 -9.10 2.10
N LYS A 426 26.85 -8.74 0.82
CA LYS A 426 25.55 -8.44 0.22
C LYS A 426 24.90 -9.65 -0.47
N ALA A 427 25.42 -10.86 -0.23
CA ALA A 427 24.75 -12.08 -0.66
C ALA A 427 23.39 -12.21 0.05
N MET A 428 22.40 -12.75 -0.66
CA MET A 428 21.06 -12.96 -0.14
C MET A 428 21.07 -14.05 0.91
N ALA A 429 20.76 -13.66 2.15
CA ALA A 429 20.77 -14.57 3.31
C ALA A 429 19.75 -15.70 3.19
N GLY A 430 18.69 -15.52 2.38
CA GLY A 430 17.69 -16.55 2.13
C GLY A 430 18.18 -17.70 1.24
N PHE A 431 19.25 -17.51 0.47
CA PHE A 431 19.76 -18.49 -0.48
C PHE A 431 20.69 -19.53 0.18
N THR A 432 20.11 -20.62 0.70
CA THR A 432 20.83 -21.62 1.53
C THR A 432 20.50 -23.08 1.16
N ASP A 433 21.44 -24.00 1.40
CA ASP A 433 21.28 -25.46 1.20
C ASP A 433 20.34 -26.20 2.15
N THR A 434 20.09 -25.58 3.30
CA THR A 434 19.26 -26.16 4.34
C THR A 434 17.80 -25.96 3.94
N ALA A 435 17.11 -27.06 3.64
CA ALA A 435 15.68 -27.09 3.89
C ALA A 435 15.52 -26.81 5.40
N GLN A 436 15.11 -25.60 5.76
CA GLN A 436 14.78 -25.16 7.12
C GLN A 436 15.65 -25.78 8.25
N THR A 437 16.81 -25.20 8.60
CA THR A 437 17.39 -25.16 9.99
C THR A 437 18.81 -24.56 9.96
N ASN A 438 19.09 -23.59 10.83
CA ASN A 438 20.20 -22.63 10.75
C ASN A 438 21.64 -23.17 10.90
N THR A 439 22.57 -22.59 10.13
CA THR A 439 23.70 -21.74 10.61
C THR A 439 24.24 -20.94 9.42
N GLU A 440 24.05 -19.62 9.40
CA GLU A 440 24.79 -18.59 8.63
C GLU A 440 25.32 -18.91 7.20
N ALA A 441 24.65 -19.78 6.46
CA ALA A 441 25.11 -20.18 5.13
C ALA A 441 24.33 -19.42 4.06
N THR A 442 24.88 -18.33 3.52
CA THR A 442 24.41 -17.72 2.27
C THR A 442 24.74 -18.57 1.03
N ILE A 443 24.89 -19.88 1.21
CA ILE A 443 25.55 -20.80 0.28
C ILE A 443 24.60 -21.96 -0.04
N THR A 444 24.50 -22.26 -1.34
CA THR A 444 23.88 -23.47 -1.88
C THR A 444 24.95 -24.32 -2.59
N THR A 445 24.92 -25.64 -2.42
CA THR A 445 25.93 -26.62 -2.80
C THR A 445 25.31 -27.69 -3.69
N THR A 446 26.04 -28.11 -4.71
CA THR A 446 25.57 -29.18 -5.61
C THR A 446 25.84 -30.57 -5.02
N GLY A 447 24.88 -31.49 -5.19
CA GLY A 447 25.08 -32.91 -4.85
C GLY A 447 25.08 -33.22 -3.34
N VAL A 448 24.29 -32.49 -2.56
CA VAL A 448 24.12 -32.71 -1.11
C VAL A 448 23.25 -33.95 -0.82
N ASP A 449 22.35 -34.30 -1.75
CA ASP A 449 21.52 -35.51 -1.69
C ASP A 449 22.17 -36.67 -2.48
N LYS A 450 22.24 -37.85 -1.85
CA LYS A 450 22.90 -39.06 -2.40
C LYS A 450 22.30 -39.60 -3.72
N THR A 451 21.16 -39.07 -4.16
CA THR A 451 20.37 -39.57 -5.30
C THR A 451 20.48 -38.73 -6.57
N ALA A 452 20.93 -37.47 -6.50
CA ALA A 452 21.12 -36.59 -7.66
C ALA A 452 22.48 -35.87 -7.57
N SER A 453 23.52 -36.49 -8.11
CA SER A 453 24.84 -35.88 -8.21
C SER A 453 24.75 -34.59 -9.03
N GLY A 454 25.30 -33.48 -8.54
CA GLY A 454 25.55 -32.24 -9.27
C GLY A 454 24.37 -31.27 -9.43
N VAL A 455 23.25 -31.50 -8.75
CA VAL A 455 22.11 -30.58 -8.73
C VAL A 455 21.92 -30.02 -7.31
N THR A 456 21.45 -28.78 -7.19
CA THR A 456 21.07 -28.17 -5.90
C THR A 456 19.63 -28.51 -5.54
N LYS A 457 19.22 -28.25 -4.29
CA LYS A 457 17.79 -28.27 -3.95
C LYS A 457 17.03 -27.17 -4.68
N ASP A 458 15.72 -27.38 -4.86
CA ASP A 458 14.81 -26.37 -5.37
C ASP A 458 14.78 -25.15 -4.45
N TYR A 459 15.01 -23.98 -5.03
CA TYR A 459 14.90 -22.70 -4.34
C TYR A 459 13.71 -21.90 -4.87
N VAL A 460 12.96 -21.27 -3.97
CA VAL A 460 11.82 -20.40 -4.33
C VAL A 460 12.31 -18.97 -4.50
N ALA A 461 12.35 -18.49 -5.74
CA ALA A 461 12.79 -17.15 -6.11
C ALA A 461 11.71 -16.36 -6.84
N LYS A 462 11.84 -15.03 -6.82
CA LYS A 462 10.99 -14.15 -7.61
C LYS A 462 11.13 -14.47 -9.10
N VAL A 463 10.04 -14.35 -9.85
CA VAL A 463 10.10 -14.26 -11.31
C VAL A 463 10.81 -12.95 -11.67
N THR A 464 11.71 -13.02 -12.65
CA THR A 464 12.40 -11.84 -13.17
C THR A 464 11.47 -11.13 -14.15
N ASP A 465 11.18 -9.86 -13.89
CA ASP A 465 10.58 -8.98 -14.88
C ASP A 465 11.53 -8.74 -16.06
N ALA A 466 10.99 -8.32 -17.21
CA ALA A 466 11.79 -8.02 -18.40
C ALA A 466 12.64 -6.74 -18.25
N ASN A 467 12.49 -5.99 -17.14
CA ASN A 467 13.26 -4.79 -16.86
C ASN A 467 14.57 -5.17 -16.17
N ALA A 468 15.66 -4.43 -16.41
CA ALA A 468 16.99 -4.80 -15.91
C ALA A 468 17.10 -4.87 -14.36
N ASN A 469 16.12 -4.33 -13.62
CA ASN A 469 16.19 -4.14 -12.17
C ASN A 469 15.70 -5.34 -11.35
N SER A 470 15.27 -6.46 -11.94
CA SER A 470 14.83 -7.64 -11.16
C SER A 470 15.65 -8.91 -11.41
N LYS A 471 16.78 -8.82 -12.14
CA LYS A 471 17.64 -9.96 -12.44
C LYS A 471 18.19 -10.61 -11.17
N ILE A 472 18.58 -11.88 -11.29
CA ILE A 472 19.23 -12.65 -10.22
C ILE A 472 20.63 -13.01 -10.70
N TYR A 473 21.62 -12.86 -9.81
CA TYR A 473 23.03 -13.14 -10.10
C TYR A 473 23.53 -14.26 -9.18
N LEU A 474 23.95 -15.38 -9.76
CA LEU A 474 24.55 -16.50 -9.04
C LEU A 474 26.08 -16.39 -9.13
N VAL A 475 26.76 -16.48 -8.00
CA VAL A 475 28.22 -16.42 -7.91
C VAL A 475 28.73 -17.75 -7.40
N GLU A 476 29.58 -18.43 -8.19
CA GLU A 476 30.30 -19.61 -7.74
C GLU A 476 31.46 -19.18 -6.83
N VAL A 477 31.32 -19.45 -5.52
CA VAL A 477 32.33 -19.11 -4.51
C VAL A 477 33.33 -20.24 -4.30
N LYS A 478 32.98 -21.46 -4.71
CA LYS A 478 33.87 -22.62 -4.70
C LYS A 478 33.52 -23.56 -5.85
N ALA A 479 34.51 -23.88 -6.67
CA ALA A 479 34.36 -24.88 -7.72
C ALA A 479 34.48 -26.31 -7.17
N PRO A 480 33.93 -27.30 -7.88
CA PRO A 480 34.23 -28.71 -7.66
C PRO A 480 35.74 -28.98 -7.76
N GLU A 481 36.21 -30.00 -7.06
CA GLU A 481 37.60 -30.44 -7.09
C GLU A 481 38.06 -30.77 -8.52
N GLY A 482 39.20 -30.24 -8.95
CA GLY A 482 39.73 -30.42 -10.30
C GLY A 482 39.10 -29.50 -11.36
N TYR A 483 38.30 -28.50 -10.99
CA TYR A 483 37.67 -27.56 -11.93
C TYR A 483 38.02 -26.10 -11.62
N ALA A 484 38.06 -25.27 -12.66
CA ALA A 484 38.23 -23.83 -12.52
C ALA A 484 36.93 -23.19 -12.02
N ARG A 485 37.05 -22.25 -11.08
CA ARG A 485 35.93 -21.43 -10.58
C ARG A 485 35.59 -20.32 -11.57
N SER A 486 34.30 -20.07 -11.78
CA SER A 486 33.87 -18.90 -12.54
C SER A 486 34.18 -17.61 -11.78
N GLU A 487 34.94 -16.70 -12.39
CA GLU A 487 35.24 -15.38 -11.84
C GLU A 487 34.21 -14.31 -12.23
N GLN A 488 33.12 -14.72 -12.90
CA GLN A 488 32.03 -13.84 -13.31
C GLN A 488 30.69 -14.35 -12.77
N PRO A 489 29.76 -13.45 -12.41
CA PRO A 489 28.43 -13.86 -12.00
C PRO A 489 27.65 -14.46 -13.18
N HIS A 490 26.87 -15.49 -12.89
CA HIS A 490 25.87 -16.04 -13.81
C HIS A 490 24.58 -15.27 -13.65
N GLU A 491 24.20 -14.51 -14.67
CA GLU A 491 22.89 -13.86 -14.74
C GLU A 491 21.83 -14.90 -15.10
N ILE A 492 20.75 -14.97 -14.31
CA ILE A 492 19.63 -15.88 -14.56
C ILE A 492 18.33 -15.11 -14.76
N SER A 493 17.50 -15.64 -15.66
CA SER A 493 16.12 -15.19 -15.88
C SER A 493 15.17 -16.31 -15.47
N LEU A 494 14.37 -16.06 -14.44
CA LEU A 494 13.35 -16.98 -13.96
C LEU A 494 12.01 -16.54 -14.54
N THR A 495 11.42 -17.35 -15.42
CA THR A 495 10.21 -16.99 -16.16
C THR A 495 8.95 -17.40 -15.40
N SER A 496 7.84 -16.71 -15.68
CA SER A 496 6.52 -17.15 -15.25
C SER A 496 6.16 -18.51 -15.85
N ALA A 497 5.41 -19.33 -15.12
CA ALA A 497 4.96 -20.67 -15.52
C ALA A 497 3.69 -21.05 -14.75
N GLU A 498 3.02 -22.15 -15.09
CA GLU A 498 1.89 -22.65 -14.29
C GLU A 498 2.29 -22.95 -12.83
N SER A 499 1.34 -22.90 -11.91
CA SER A 499 1.62 -23.04 -10.47
C SER A 499 2.13 -24.42 -10.05
N ASN A 500 1.90 -25.47 -10.86
CA ASN A 500 2.41 -26.81 -10.62
C ASN A 500 3.68 -27.14 -11.42
N ALA A 501 4.27 -26.15 -12.12
CA ALA A 501 5.47 -26.37 -12.90
C ALA A 501 6.62 -26.87 -12.02
N THR A 502 7.41 -27.78 -12.59
CA THR A 502 8.67 -28.23 -11.99
C THR A 502 9.67 -27.06 -11.89
N ALA A 503 10.67 -27.20 -11.04
CA ALA A 503 11.71 -26.18 -10.94
C ALA A 503 12.42 -25.97 -12.29
N GLN A 504 12.68 -24.70 -12.62
CA GLN A 504 13.50 -24.35 -13.79
C GLN A 504 14.95 -24.78 -13.53
N GLU A 505 15.50 -25.58 -14.45
CA GLU A 505 16.89 -26.03 -14.40
C GLU A 505 17.81 -24.92 -14.93
N ILE A 506 18.77 -24.49 -14.10
CA ILE A 506 19.82 -23.52 -14.47
C ILE A 506 21.14 -24.28 -14.64
N GLU A 507 21.55 -24.51 -15.89
CA GLU A 507 22.81 -25.17 -16.20
C GLU A 507 24.01 -24.21 -16.00
N ILE A 508 24.98 -24.62 -15.17
CA ILE A 508 26.25 -23.91 -14.97
C ILE A 508 27.41 -24.86 -15.26
N VAL A 509 28.22 -24.53 -16.26
CA VAL A 509 29.36 -25.34 -16.74
C VAL A 509 30.66 -24.95 -16.03
N ASN A 510 31.54 -25.92 -15.71
CA ASN A 510 32.92 -25.61 -15.32
C ASN A 510 33.92 -26.28 -16.26
N VAL A 511 35.03 -25.58 -16.43
CA VAL A 511 36.16 -26.01 -17.22
C VAL A 511 37.09 -26.85 -16.34
N PRO A 512 37.46 -28.09 -16.73
CA PRO A 512 38.44 -28.89 -16.00
C PRO A 512 39.78 -28.16 -15.87
N THR A 513 40.49 -28.36 -14.77
CA THR A 513 41.88 -27.89 -14.62
C THR A 513 42.85 -28.92 -15.20
N LYS A 514 44.13 -28.52 -15.36
CA LYS A 514 45.22 -29.43 -15.80
C LYS A 514 45.32 -30.70 -14.95
N ASP A 515 44.99 -30.60 -13.67
CA ASP A 515 45.14 -31.67 -12.70
C ASP A 515 44.00 -32.71 -12.79
N ASN A 516 42.98 -32.44 -13.60
CA ASN A 516 41.83 -33.33 -13.86
C ASN A 516 42.05 -34.25 -15.08
N GLY A 517 43.29 -34.38 -15.56
CA GLY A 517 43.66 -35.36 -16.59
C GLY A 517 43.09 -35.13 -18.00
N SER A 518 42.29 -34.09 -18.22
CA SER A 518 41.59 -33.79 -19.49
C SER A 518 41.94 -32.42 -20.08
N TRP A 519 43.13 -31.91 -19.78
CA TRP A 519 43.65 -30.66 -20.34
C TRP A 519 44.73 -31.01 -21.35
N PHE A 520 44.57 -30.58 -22.61
CA PHE A 520 45.38 -30.88 -23.81
C PHE A 520 46.54 -31.88 -23.63
N ASN A 521 46.57 -32.95 -24.43
CA ASN A 521 47.74 -33.84 -24.53
C ASN A 521 48.97 -33.06 -25.02
N LEU A 522 49.72 -32.46 -24.10
CA LEU A 522 50.92 -31.72 -24.42
C LEU A 522 51.96 -32.72 -24.96
N PRO A 523 52.65 -32.40 -26.08
CA PRO A 523 53.75 -33.23 -26.55
C PRO A 523 54.78 -33.34 -25.43
N LYS A 524 55.34 -34.53 -25.22
CA LYS A 524 56.40 -34.76 -24.22
C LYS A 524 57.56 -33.81 -24.51
N THR A 525 57.69 -32.72 -23.76
CA THR A 525 58.82 -31.79 -23.87
C THR A 525 60.07 -32.44 -23.26
N GLY A 526 60.88 -33.04 -24.13
CA GLY A 526 62.34 -32.97 -24.05
C GLY A 526 63.13 -33.76 -23.00
N ALA A 527 62.54 -34.45 -22.02
CA ALA A 527 63.36 -35.15 -21.01
C ALA A 527 64.21 -36.30 -21.59
N ALA A 528 63.71 -37.03 -22.60
CA ALA A 528 64.45 -38.14 -23.20
C ALA A 528 65.67 -37.70 -24.03
N GLY A 529 65.61 -36.52 -24.67
CA GLY A 529 66.74 -35.99 -25.45
C GLY A 529 67.92 -35.60 -24.56
N VAL A 530 67.66 -34.98 -23.41
CA VAL A 530 68.71 -34.55 -22.46
C VAL A 530 69.45 -35.76 -21.86
N ILE A 531 68.76 -36.86 -21.59
CA ILE A 531 69.38 -38.09 -21.07
C ILE A 531 70.29 -38.74 -22.12
N ILE A 532 69.89 -38.76 -23.39
CA ILE A 532 70.72 -39.30 -24.48
C ILE A 532 71.98 -38.45 -24.68
N PHE A 533 71.89 -37.12 -24.65
CA PHE A 533 73.06 -36.24 -24.76
C PHE A 533 73.99 -36.34 -23.54
N ALA A 534 73.46 -36.51 -22.32
CA ALA A 534 74.26 -36.73 -21.12
C ALA A 534 75.02 -38.07 -21.16
N LEU A 535 74.37 -39.14 -21.62
CA LEU A 535 75.00 -40.46 -21.79
C LEU A 535 76.04 -40.45 -22.91
N ALA A 536 75.76 -39.80 -24.04
CA ALA A 536 76.72 -39.64 -25.13
C ALA A 536 77.95 -38.81 -24.69
N GLY A 537 77.73 -37.75 -23.92
CA GLY A 537 78.79 -36.94 -23.32
C GLY A 537 79.66 -37.76 -22.35
N MET A 538 79.06 -38.56 -21.47
CA MET A 538 79.82 -39.44 -20.57
C MET A 538 80.62 -40.51 -21.31
N CYS A 539 80.07 -41.10 -22.38
CA CYS A 539 80.82 -42.03 -23.23
C CYS A 539 82.02 -41.38 -23.91
N LEU A 540 81.87 -40.15 -24.43
CA LEU A 540 83.00 -39.42 -25.04
C LEU A 540 84.10 -39.09 -24.04
N VAL A 541 83.74 -38.70 -22.82
CA VAL A 541 84.71 -38.45 -21.73
C VAL A 541 85.44 -39.74 -21.34
N ALA A 542 84.73 -40.87 -21.25
CA ALA A 542 85.33 -42.17 -20.94
C ALA A 542 86.29 -42.65 -22.03
N VAL A 543 85.93 -42.49 -23.32
CA VAL A 543 86.82 -42.80 -24.46
C VAL A 543 88.03 -41.87 -24.46
N GLY A 544 87.85 -40.58 -24.18
CA GLY A 544 88.95 -39.62 -24.05
C GLY A 544 89.93 -39.99 -22.93
N MET A 545 89.43 -40.37 -21.74
CA MET A 545 90.25 -40.85 -20.63
C MET A 545 90.98 -42.15 -20.97
N PHE A 546 90.34 -43.08 -21.67
CA PHE A 546 90.98 -44.34 -22.08
C PHE A 546 92.14 -44.10 -23.05
N ILE A 547 91.96 -43.22 -24.04
CA ILE A 547 93.03 -42.85 -24.99
C ILE A 547 94.16 -42.12 -24.25
N PHE A 548 93.84 -41.21 -23.34
CA PHE A 548 94.83 -40.51 -22.53
C PHE A 548 95.66 -41.46 -21.65
N LEU A 549 95.02 -42.41 -20.95
CA LEU A 549 95.70 -43.41 -20.13
C LEU A 549 96.55 -44.36 -20.98
N ARG A 550 96.10 -44.72 -22.18
CA ARG A 550 96.88 -45.55 -23.12
C ARG A 550 98.11 -44.82 -23.67
N ASN A 551 97.99 -43.54 -23.98
CA ASN A 551 99.15 -42.74 -24.41
C ASN A 551 100.13 -42.52 -23.27
N ARG A 552 99.64 -42.27 -22.04
CA ARG A 552 100.52 -42.15 -20.87
C ARG A 552 101.33 -43.43 -20.60
N LYS A 553 100.73 -44.61 -20.81
CA LYS A 553 101.46 -45.89 -20.73
C LYS A 553 102.55 -46.03 -21.79
N LYS A 554 102.33 -45.50 -23.00
CA LYS A 554 103.35 -45.48 -24.05
C LYS A 554 104.48 -44.50 -23.77
N ASP A 555 104.16 -43.36 -23.16
CA ASP A 555 105.15 -42.36 -22.75
C ASP A 555 105.99 -42.86 -21.55
N GLU A 556 105.38 -43.61 -20.62
CA GLU A 556 106.08 -44.29 -19.52
C GLU A 556 106.97 -45.46 -20.03
N GLU A 557 106.57 -46.16 -21.10
CA GLU A 557 107.40 -47.19 -21.77
C GLU A 557 108.53 -46.59 -22.63
N GLN A 558 108.41 -45.35 -23.13
CA GLN A 558 109.47 -44.65 -23.87
C GLN A 558 110.46 -43.87 -22.98
N GLN A 559 110.12 -43.57 -21.72
CA GLN A 559 111.05 -42.97 -20.75
C GLN A 559 111.87 -44.00 -19.96
N ALA A 560 111.57 -45.30 -20.10
CA ALA A 560 112.30 -46.40 -19.45
C ALA A 560 113.21 -47.20 -20.41
N ALA A 561 113.49 -46.68 -21.61
CA ALA A 561 114.36 -47.28 -22.62
C ALA A 561 115.66 -46.47 -22.82
#